data_AF-A0A2D4GH81-F1
#
_entry.id   AF-A0A2D4GH81-F1
#
_cell.length_a   1.000
_cell.length_b   1.000
_cell.length_c   1.000
_cell.angle_alpha   90.00
_cell.angle_beta   90.00
_cell.angle_gamma   90.00
#
_symmetry.space_group_name_H-M   'P 1'
#
loop_
_entity.id
_entity.type
_entity.pdbx_description
1 polymer ?
#
loop_
_entity_poly.entity_id
_entity_poly.type
_entity_poly.pdbx_seq_one_letter_code
_entity_poly.pdbx_strand_id
1 'polypeptide(L)'
;MGCFMAACFNFHQVLEHTLDIFKRKFHYFVDSIAGMDELMEVSFSPLAATGKPLSRCGKCHRFMKYIQAKPSRLHCSHCDETYSLPQNGTIKLYKELRCPLDDFELVLWSSGSRGKSYPLCPYCYNNPPFRDMKKGMGCNECTHPNCQHSLNLLGIGQ
;
A
#
# COMPACT_ATOMS: atom_id res chain seq x y z
N MET A 1 7.06 -9.53 65.03
CA MET A 1 5.88 -8.70 64.70
C MET A 1 6.34 -7.25 64.61
N GLY A 2 6.19 -6.46 63.56
CA GLY A 2 5.67 -6.61 62.20
C GLY A 2 6.13 -5.34 61.47
N CYS A 3 6.80 -5.49 60.33
CA CYS A 3 7.40 -4.36 59.64
C CYS A 3 6.32 -3.49 58.98
N PHE A 4 6.44 -2.18 59.17
CA PHE A 4 5.64 -1.13 58.55
C PHE A 4 5.68 -1.26 57.01
N MET A 5 4.51 -1.36 56.38
CA MET A 5 4.34 -1.56 54.95
C MET A 5 4.54 -0.24 54.20
N ALA A 6 5.80 0.19 54.08
CA ALA A 6 6.20 1.23 53.15
C ALA A 6 6.23 0.65 51.73
N ALA A 7 5.53 1.31 50.81
CA ALA A 7 5.46 0.97 49.40
C ALA A 7 6.82 1.17 48.70
N CYS A 8 7.73 0.22 48.86
CA CYS A 8 8.90 0.10 48.00
C CYS A 8 8.57 -0.85 46.86
N PHE A 9 8.01 -0.31 45.77
CA PHE A 9 8.16 -0.97 44.47
C PHE A 9 9.67 -1.16 44.24
N ASN A 10 10.09 -2.41 44.11
CA ASN A 10 11.50 -2.77 44.07
C ASN A 10 12.12 -2.17 42.79
N PHE A 11 12.92 -1.12 42.93
CA PHE A 11 13.55 -0.42 41.81
C PHE A 11 14.24 -1.38 40.84
N HIS A 12 14.83 -2.45 41.39
CA HIS A 12 15.48 -3.50 40.62
C HIS A 12 14.50 -4.27 39.71
N GLN A 13 13.30 -4.61 40.20
CA GLN A 13 12.27 -5.26 39.39
C GLN A 13 11.76 -4.33 38.28
N VAL A 14 11.58 -3.04 38.57
CA VAL A 14 11.15 -2.06 37.56
C VAL A 14 12.22 -1.90 36.48
N LEU A 15 13.49 -1.85 36.88
CA LEU A 15 14.63 -1.77 35.96
C LEU A 15 14.72 -3.01 35.06
N GLU A 16 14.68 -4.22 35.63
CA GLU A 16 14.72 -5.46 34.85
C GLU A 16 13.55 -5.54 33.85
N HIS A 17 12.34 -5.25 34.33
CA HIS A 17 11.14 -5.27 33.51
C HIS A 17 11.23 -4.26 32.35
N THR A 18 11.75 -3.06 32.62
CA THR A 18 11.93 -2.03 31.61
C THR A 18 12.95 -2.46 30.55
N LEU A 19 14.10 -3.01 30.97
CA LEU A 19 15.13 -3.50 30.05
C LEU A 19 14.62 -4.66 29.18
N ASP A 20 13.81 -5.56 29.73
CA ASP A 20 13.21 -6.66 28.97
C ASP A 20 12.22 -6.13 27.91
N ILE A 21 11.37 -5.15 28.26
CA ILE A 21 10.49 -4.49 27.29
C ILE A 21 11.29 -3.82 26.18
N PHE A 22 12.36 -3.10 26.52
CA PHE A 22 13.20 -2.43 25.50
C PHE A 22 13.91 -3.43 24.60
N LYS A 23 14.43 -4.54 25.12
CA LYS A 23 15.03 -5.61 24.31
C LYS A 23 14.02 -6.21 23.34
N ARG A 24 12.82 -6.55 23.82
CA ARG A 24 11.76 -7.11 22.97
C ARG A 24 11.33 -6.14 21.88
N LYS A 25 11.15 -4.86 22.23
CA LYS A 25 10.87 -3.81 21.24
C LYS A 25 11.99 -3.67 20.23
N PHE A 26 13.25 -3.68 20.67
CA PHE A 26 14.41 -3.61 19.79
C PHE A 26 14.43 -4.77 18.78
N HIS A 27 14.27 -6.01 19.24
CA HIS A 27 14.20 -7.17 18.34
C HIS A 27 13.03 -7.05 17.36
N TYR A 28 11.84 -6.69 17.83
CA TYR A 28 10.69 -6.47 16.97
C TYR A 28 10.94 -5.41 15.89
N PHE A 29 11.57 -4.28 16.27
CA PHE A 29 11.90 -3.22 15.33
C PHE A 29 12.98 -3.62 14.33
N VAL A 30 14.00 -4.37 14.76
CA VAL A 30 15.04 -4.89 13.85
C VAL A 30 14.44 -5.86 12.83
N ASP A 31 13.58 -6.79 13.28
CA ASP A 31 12.95 -7.78 12.40
C ASP A 31 11.91 -7.15 11.47
N SER A 32 11.25 -6.07 11.92
CA SER A 32 10.19 -5.39 11.17
C SER A 32 10.64 -4.08 10.51
N ILE A 33 11.95 -3.82 10.45
CA ILE A 33 12.49 -2.52 10.03
C ILE A 33 12.09 -2.19 8.59
N ALA A 34 12.03 -3.18 7.71
CA ALA A 34 11.61 -2.99 6.31
C ALA A 34 10.14 -2.51 6.19
N GLY A 35 9.25 -3.00 7.05
CA GLY A 35 7.85 -2.53 7.08
C GLY A 35 7.72 -1.16 7.74
N MET A 36 8.58 -0.85 8.71
CA MET A 36 8.61 0.46 9.35
C MET A 36 9.20 1.53 8.42
N ASP A 37 10.25 1.19 7.64
CA ASP A 37 10.83 2.06 6.62
C ASP A 37 9.83 2.38 5.51
N GLU A 38 9.02 1.41 5.07
CA GLU A 38 7.94 1.67 4.11
C GLU A 38 6.92 2.69 4.64
N LEU A 39 6.58 2.61 5.93
CA LEU A 39 5.65 3.54 6.60
C LEU A 39 6.30 4.91 6.95
N MET A 40 7.57 4.90 7.33
CA MET A 40 8.36 6.10 7.67
C MET A 40 8.73 6.89 6.41
N GLU A 41 9.03 6.25 5.28
CA GLU A 41 9.21 6.92 4.01
C GLU A 41 7.92 7.63 3.56
N VAL A 42 6.75 7.05 3.84
CA VAL A 42 5.45 7.70 3.56
C VAL A 42 5.21 8.92 4.45
N SER A 43 5.72 8.90 5.69
CA SER A 43 5.42 9.93 6.71
C SER A 43 6.48 11.03 6.84
N PHE A 44 7.75 10.77 6.52
CA PHE A 44 8.87 11.66 6.84
C PHE A 44 9.66 12.19 5.64
N SER A 45 9.39 11.69 4.44
CA SER A 45 10.11 12.17 3.28
C SER A 45 9.32 13.26 2.54
N PRO A 46 9.99 14.33 2.03
CA PRO A 46 9.39 15.26 1.06
C PRO A 46 8.88 14.56 -0.21
N LEU A 47 8.99 13.23 -0.34
CA LEU A 47 8.60 12.50 -1.54
C LEU A 47 7.09 12.48 -1.80
N ALA A 48 6.24 12.61 -0.78
CA ALA A 48 4.80 12.84 -1.00
C ALA A 48 4.52 14.22 -1.64
N ALA A 49 5.45 15.17 -1.50
CA ALA A 49 5.45 16.42 -2.25
C ALA A 49 6.06 16.25 -3.66
N THR A 50 7.01 15.31 -3.85
CA THR A 50 7.59 14.95 -5.16
C THR A 50 6.80 13.83 -5.85
N GLY A 51 5.63 14.15 -6.38
CA GLY A 51 4.91 13.22 -7.24
C GLY A 51 4.13 13.97 -8.30
N LYS A 52 4.10 13.42 -9.51
CA LYS A 52 3.37 14.03 -10.62
C LYS A 52 1.90 13.60 -10.51
N PRO A 53 0.93 14.53 -10.59
CA PRO A 53 -0.47 14.17 -10.73
C PRO A 53 -0.64 13.17 -11.88
N LEU A 54 -1.30 12.03 -11.63
CA LEU A 54 -1.43 10.98 -12.64
C LEU A 54 -2.87 10.52 -12.85
N SER A 55 -3.53 10.03 -11.80
CA SER A 55 -4.90 9.50 -11.87
C SER A 55 -5.72 9.99 -10.68
N ARG A 56 -7.05 10.00 -10.80
CA ARG A 56 -7.96 10.44 -9.74
C ARG A 56 -8.29 9.34 -8.74
N CYS A 57 -8.35 9.73 -7.48
CA CYS A 57 -8.86 8.90 -6.38
C CYS A 57 -10.36 8.67 -6.55
N GLY A 58 -10.84 7.43 -6.39
CA GLY A 58 -12.26 7.12 -6.45
C GLY A 58 -13.07 7.65 -5.27
N LYS A 59 -12.42 7.86 -4.11
CA LYS A 59 -13.08 8.35 -2.89
C LYS A 59 -13.36 9.85 -2.89
N CYS A 60 -12.45 10.65 -3.42
CA CYS A 60 -12.54 12.12 -3.36
C CYS A 60 -12.40 12.84 -4.71
N HIS A 61 -12.20 12.09 -5.80
CA HIS A 61 -12.06 12.57 -7.18
C HIS A 61 -10.91 13.57 -7.44
N ARG A 62 -10.04 13.80 -6.44
CA ARG A 62 -8.83 14.59 -6.59
C ARG A 62 -7.72 13.75 -7.21
N PHE A 63 -6.81 14.43 -7.91
CA PHE A 63 -5.61 13.77 -8.45
C PHE A 63 -4.75 13.19 -7.33
N MET A 64 -4.40 11.93 -7.50
CA MET A 64 -3.35 11.26 -6.77
C MET A 64 -2.01 11.53 -7.45
N LYS A 65 -0.97 11.62 -6.63
CA LYS A 65 0.39 11.83 -7.08
C LYS A 65 1.07 10.49 -7.29
N TYR A 66 1.66 10.29 -8.45
CA TYR A 66 2.51 9.14 -8.73
C TYR A 66 3.93 9.42 -8.25
N ILE A 67 4.43 8.54 -7.37
CA ILE A 67 5.78 8.56 -6.84
C ILE A 67 6.54 7.41 -7.51
N GLN A 68 7.47 7.74 -8.39
CA GLN A 68 8.23 6.77 -9.18
C GLN A 68 9.40 6.14 -8.40
N ALA A 69 9.85 6.78 -7.31
CA ALA A 69 10.87 6.21 -6.43
C ALA A 69 10.41 4.85 -5.91
N LYS A 70 11.33 3.88 -5.82
CA LYS A 70 10.99 2.52 -5.38
C LYS A 70 10.73 2.51 -3.86
N PRO A 71 9.68 1.84 -3.37
CA PRO A 71 8.63 1.19 -4.16
C PRO A 71 7.68 2.20 -4.81
N SER A 72 7.41 2.00 -6.11
CA SER A 72 6.49 2.85 -6.88
C SER A 72 5.07 2.78 -6.30
N ARG A 73 4.41 3.94 -6.17
CA ARG A 73 3.12 4.08 -5.47
C ARG A 73 2.33 5.30 -5.94
N LEU A 74 1.01 5.27 -5.70
CA LEU A 74 0.12 6.42 -5.81
C LEU A 74 -0.25 6.92 -4.42
N HIS A 75 -0.21 8.22 -4.20
CA HIS A 75 -0.61 8.82 -2.93
C HIS A 75 -1.69 9.88 -3.14
N CYS A 76 -2.78 9.77 -2.37
CA CYS A 76 -3.85 10.75 -2.32
C CYS A 76 -3.70 11.66 -1.10
N SER A 77 -3.21 12.88 -1.29
CA SER A 77 -2.98 13.82 -0.18
C SER A 77 -4.26 14.31 0.52
N HIS A 78 -5.44 14.09 -0.06
CA HIS A 78 -6.70 14.50 0.56
C HIS A 78 -7.31 13.41 1.44
N CYS A 79 -7.18 12.14 1.03
CA CYS A 79 -7.60 11.00 1.84
C CYS A 79 -6.49 10.52 2.79
N ASP A 80 -5.26 11.01 2.61
CA ASP A 80 -4.04 10.55 3.26
C ASP A 80 -3.82 9.03 3.11
N GLU A 81 -4.11 8.52 1.91
CA GLU A 81 -4.01 7.10 1.58
C GLU A 81 -2.94 6.87 0.50
N THR A 82 -2.23 5.75 0.64
CA THR A 82 -1.17 5.33 -0.29
C THR A 82 -1.49 3.95 -0.86
N TYR A 83 -1.36 3.82 -2.17
CA TYR A 83 -1.62 2.59 -2.92
C TYR A 83 -0.34 2.14 -3.60
N SER A 84 0.14 0.95 -3.24
CA SER A 84 1.31 0.34 -3.86
C SER A 84 1.00 -0.02 -5.32
N LEU A 85 2.01 0.08 -6.18
CA LEU A 85 1.93 -0.25 -7.60
C LEU A 85 2.92 -1.36 -7.98
N PRO A 86 2.70 -2.06 -9.10
CA PRO A 86 3.65 -3.07 -9.56
C PRO A 86 5.02 -2.46 -9.90
N GLN A 87 6.07 -3.10 -9.42
CA GLN A 87 7.46 -2.65 -9.60
C GLN A 87 8.02 -3.07 -10.96
N ASN A 88 9.22 -2.59 -11.30
CA ASN A 88 9.97 -2.99 -12.50
C ASN A 88 9.21 -2.79 -13.82
N GLY A 89 8.49 -1.67 -13.93
CA GLY A 89 7.82 -1.28 -15.16
C GLY A 89 7.52 0.21 -15.19
N THR A 90 6.74 0.62 -16.19
CA THR A 90 6.26 1.99 -16.36
C THR A 90 4.78 2.06 -16.02
N ILE A 91 4.38 3.15 -15.36
CA ILE A 91 3.00 3.44 -15.00
C ILE A 91 2.53 4.65 -15.81
N LYS A 92 1.37 4.54 -16.45
CA LYS A 92 0.71 5.63 -17.20
C LYS A 92 -0.78 5.68 -16.88
N LEU A 93 -1.42 6.81 -17.11
CA LEU A 93 -2.89 6.92 -17.03
C LEU A 93 -3.53 6.05 -18.11
N TYR A 94 -4.56 5.27 -17.76
CA TYR A 94 -5.26 4.40 -18.69
C TYR A 94 -6.57 5.03 -19.16
N LYS A 95 -6.48 5.83 -20.22
CA LYS A 95 -7.64 6.38 -20.97
C LYS A 95 -8.69 7.11 -20.12
N GLU A 96 -8.31 7.62 -18.94
CA GLU A 96 -9.25 8.23 -17.97
C GLU A 96 -10.44 7.33 -17.58
N LEU A 97 -10.31 6.02 -17.79
CA LEU A 97 -11.34 5.05 -17.44
C LEU A 97 -11.35 4.80 -15.94
N ARG A 98 -12.52 4.51 -15.40
CA ARG A 98 -12.74 4.27 -13.98
C ARG A 98 -13.13 2.85 -13.71
N CYS A 99 -12.74 2.35 -12.54
CA CYS A 99 -13.20 1.07 -12.03
C CYS A 99 -14.69 1.18 -11.66
N PRO A 100 -15.56 0.27 -12.13
CA PRO A 100 -17.00 0.33 -11.86
C PRO A 100 -17.38 -0.03 -10.41
N LEU A 101 -16.41 -0.47 -9.60
CA LEU A 101 -16.63 -0.86 -8.20
C LEU A 101 -16.41 0.30 -7.22
N ASP A 102 -15.42 1.15 -7.52
CA ASP A 102 -14.85 2.09 -6.55
C ASP A 102 -14.54 3.47 -7.16
N ASP A 103 -14.85 3.68 -8.45
CA ASP A 103 -14.63 4.91 -9.21
C ASP A 103 -13.18 5.39 -9.32
N PHE A 104 -12.19 4.58 -8.93
CA PHE A 104 -10.79 4.92 -9.12
C PHE A 104 -10.43 4.94 -10.60
N GLU A 105 -9.71 5.99 -11.02
CA GLU A 105 -9.14 6.01 -12.37
C GLU A 105 -8.04 4.95 -12.50
N LEU A 106 -8.14 4.21 -13.59
CA LEU A 106 -7.26 3.10 -13.90
C LEU A 106 -5.90 3.61 -14.38
N VAL A 107 -4.87 2.84 -14.06
CA VAL A 107 -3.51 3.04 -14.59
C VAL A 107 -3.09 1.82 -15.40
N LEU A 108 -2.19 2.04 -16.36
CA LEU A 108 -1.61 1.00 -17.20
C LEU A 108 -0.19 0.74 -16.71
N TRP A 109 0.07 -0.49 -16.31
CA TRP A 109 1.44 -0.96 -16.11
C TRP A 109 1.96 -1.57 -17.40
N SER A 110 3.23 -1.31 -17.73
CA SER A 110 3.93 -1.96 -18.84
C SER A 110 5.35 -2.35 -18.46
N SER A 111 5.72 -3.59 -18.77
CA SER A 111 7.06 -4.15 -18.58
C SER A 111 8.09 -3.58 -19.56
N GLY A 112 7.70 -2.70 -20.49
CA GLY A 112 8.57 -2.18 -21.54
C GLY A 112 9.00 -3.28 -22.51
N SER A 113 10.27 -3.66 -22.49
CA SER A 113 10.91 -4.60 -23.44
C SER A 113 10.30 -6.00 -23.48
N ARG A 114 9.59 -6.43 -22.44
CA ARG A 114 8.95 -7.77 -22.38
C ARG A 114 7.52 -7.80 -22.93
N GLY A 115 7.00 -6.68 -23.43
CA GLY A 115 5.69 -6.59 -24.08
C GLY A 115 4.45 -6.77 -23.18
N LYS A 116 4.58 -7.29 -21.95
CA LYS A 116 3.44 -7.42 -21.04
C LYS A 116 2.98 -6.05 -20.57
N SER A 117 1.71 -5.74 -20.79
CA SER A 117 1.04 -4.58 -20.23
C SER A 117 -0.38 -4.93 -19.82
N TYR A 118 -0.87 -4.32 -18.74
CA TYR A 118 -2.22 -4.55 -18.26
C TYR A 118 -2.75 -3.34 -17.49
N PRO A 119 -4.05 -3.04 -17.62
CA PRO A 119 -4.70 -2.04 -16.78
C PRO A 119 -4.84 -2.56 -15.34
N LEU A 120 -4.78 -1.67 -14.36
CA LEU A 120 -5.03 -1.99 -12.96
C LEU A 120 -5.74 -0.83 -12.26
N CYS A 121 -6.62 -1.18 -11.32
CA CYS A 121 -7.23 -0.25 -10.39
C CYS A 121 -6.32 -0.14 -9.15
N PRO A 122 -5.88 1.06 -8.75
CA PRO A 122 -5.03 1.24 -7.56
C PRO A 122 -5.65 0.66 -6.29
N TYR A 123 -6.96 0.79 -6.11
CA TYR A 123 -7.63 0.28 -4.92
C TYR A 123 -7.74 -1.25 -4.94
N CYS A 124 -8.28 -1.86 -6.00
CA CYS A 124 -8.42 -3.31 -6.12
C CYS A 124 -7.08 -4.06 -6.07
N TYR A 125 -6.00 -3.47 -6.60
CA TYR A 125 -4.65 -4.06 -6.54
C TYR A 125 -4.16 -4.27 -5.10
N ASN A 126 -4.50 -3.33 -4.22
CA ASN A 126 -4.12 -3.31 -2.81
C ASN A 126 -5.18 -3.99 -1.91
N ASN A 127 -6.45 -3.92 -2.32
CA ASN A 127 -7.62 -4.42 -1.60
C ASN A 127 -8.48 -5.27 -2.55
N PRO A 128 -8.12 -6.54 -2.77
CA PRO A 128 -8.83 -7.42 -3.69
C PRO A 128 -10.30 -7.56 -3.27
N PRO A 129 -11.27 -7.20 -4.14
CA PRO A 129 -12.70 -7.20 -3.77
C PRO A 129 -13.33 -8.60 -3.74
N PHE A 130 -12.72 -9.59 -4.40
CA PHE A 130 -13.22 -10.96 -4.48
C PHE A 130 -12.24 -11.94 -3.86
N ARG A 131 -12.75 -13.05 -3.32
CA ARG A 131 -11.95 -14.09 -2.65
C ARG A 131 -10.90 -14.72 -3.55
N ASP A 132 -11.20 -14.83 -4.84
CA ASP A 132 -10.32 -15.46 -5.82
C ASP A 132 -9.23 -14.50 -6.33
N MET A 133 -9.36 -13.20 -6.05
CA MET A 133 -8.36 -12.21 -6.39
C MET A 133 -7.31 -12.11 -5.28
N LYS A 134 -6.04 -12.23 -5.66
CA LYS A 134 -4.90 -11.98 -4.77
C LYS A 134 -4.48 -10.51 -4.83
N LYS A 135 -3.81 -10.03 -3.78
CA LYS A 135 -3.09 -8.76 -3.84
C LYS A 135 -2.08 -8.80 -4.99
N GLY A 136 -1.94 -7.70 -5.70
CA GLY A 136 -1.01 -7.61 -6.82
C GLY A 136 -1.60 -7.96 -8.20
N MET A 137 -2.90 -8.28 -8.27
CA MET A 137 -3.58 -8.64 -9.51
C MET A 137 -4.05 -7.39 -10.28
N GLY A 138 -3.89 -7.40 -11.60
CA GLY A 138 -4.39 -6.34 -12.47
C GLY A 138 -5.88 -6.47 -12.79
N CYS A 139 -6.45 -5.45 -13.44
CA CYS A 139 -7.84 -5.50 -13.90
C CYS A 139 -8.06 -6.60 -14.94
N ASN A 140 -7.01 -6.95 -15.70
CA ASN A 140 -7.00 -8.07 -16.64
C ASN A 140 -7.28 -9.43 -15.99
N GLU A 141 -7.18 -9.54 -14.66
CA GLU A 141 -7.45 -10.74 -13.87
C GLU A 141 -8.63 -10.53 -12.89
N CYS A 142 -9.37 -9.44 -13.05
CA CYS A 142 -10.56 -9.16 -12.26
C CYS A 142 -11.70 -10.11 -12.64
N THR A 143 -12.47 -10.57 -11.65
CA THR A 143 -13.63 -11.45 -11.86
C THR A 143 -14.97 -10.69 -11.80
N HIS A 144 -14.94 -9.36 -11.72
CA HIS A 144 -16.17 -8.56 -11.67
C HIS A 144 -16.90 -8.60 -13.02
N PRO A 145 -18.19 -8.99 -13.05
CA PRO A 145 -18.95 -9.17 -14.30
C PRO A 145 -19.08 -7.89 -15.13
N ASN A 146 -19.12 -6.71 -14.49
CA ASN A 146 -19.27 -5.43 -15.20
C ASN A 146 -17.94 -4.71 -15.45
N CYS A 147 -16.80 -5.31 -15.08
CA CYS A 147 -15.51 -4.72 -15.39
C CYS A 147 -15.18 -4.97 -16.87
N GLN A 148 -15.24 -3.90 -17.68
CA GLN A 148 -14.92 -3.95 -19.11
C GLN A 148 -13.46 -4.35 -19.41
N HIS A 149 -12.63 -4.42 -18.37
CA HIS A 149 -11.20 -4.77 -18.45
C HIS A 149 -10.88 -6.12 -17.79
N SER A 150 -11.90 -6.82 -17.28
CA SER A 150 -11.80 -8.16 -16.70
C SER A 150 -11.40 -9.22 -17.72
N LEU A 151 -10.95 -10.38 -17.21
CA LEU A 151 -10.72 -11.61 -17.99
C LEU A 151 -11.86 -11.90 -18.96
N ASN A 152 -13.10 -11.61 -18.54
CA ASN A 152 -14.32 -11.95 -19.26
C ASN A 152 -14.54 -11.14 -20.55
N LEU A 153 -13.86 -10.00 -20.75
CA LEU A 153 -13.98 -9.21 -21.98
C LEU A 153 -12.72 -9.23 -22.86
N LEU A 154 -11.55 -9.58 -22.32
CA LEU A 154 -10.30 -9.64 -23.09
C LEU A 154 -10.02 -11.02 -23.72
N GLY A 155 -10.86 -12.03 -23.46
CA GLY A 155 -10.78 -13.32 -24.13
C GLY A 155 -9.52 -14.15 -23.80
N ILE A 156 -8.79 -13.82 -22.74
CA ILE A 156 -7.64 -14.60 -22.25
C ILE A 156 -8.14 -15.61 -21.21
N GLY A 157 -9.08 -16.44 -21.65
CA GLY A 157 -9.56 -17.63 -20.94
C GLY A 157 -9.30 -18.85 -21.80
N GLN A 158 -8.03 -19.24 -21.94
CA GLN A 158 -7.58 -20.58 -22.33
C GLN A 158 -6.33 -20.93 -21.53
#